data_AF-A0A7J9QX91-F1
#
_entry.id   AF-A0A7J9QX91-F1
#
_cell.length_a   1.000
_cell.length_b   1.000
_cell.length_c   1.000
_cell.angle_alpha   90.00
_cell.angle_beta   90.00
_cell.angle_gamma   90.00
#
_symmetry.space_group_name_H-M   'P 1'
#
loop_
_entity.id
_entity.type
_entity.pdbx_description
1 polymer ?
#
loop_
_entity_poly.entity_id
_entity_poly.type
_entity_poly.pdbx_seq_one_letter_code
_entity_poly.pdbx_strand_id
1 'polypeptide(L)'
;MTAFQRIFDWKTYIFTVLAVISFSSFVAVLFGQTIPGIILAFFKIAGEYVILGTVLIFAFSWFLRAKPRNRPKSYRVVPIDAFGEQSVIQEIRTEFKTHDVAWSFMKQYKKTYPLHNFALVSDVKDSEKPTIFRYI
;
A
#
# COMPACT_ATOMS: atom_id res chain seq x y z
N MET A 1 -39.42 15.01 76.48
CA MET A 1 -39.11 15.27 75.07
C MET A 1 -40.00 14.40 74.20
N THR A 2 -40.83 15.01 73.35
CA THR A 2 -41.76 14.30 72.46
C THR A 2 -41.00 13.53 71.38
N ALA A 3 -41.52 12.38 70.94
CA ALA A 3 -40.88 11.52 69.93
C ALA A 3 -40.50 12.28 68.64
N PHE A 4 -41.25 13.33 68.33
CA PHE A 4 -41.00 14.26 67.22
C PHE A 4 -39.64 14.99 67.28
N GLN A 5 -39.16 15.39 68.47
CA GLN A 5 -37.85 16.05 68.62
C GLN A 5 -36.68 15.08 68.44
N ARG A 6 -36.88 13.80 68.76
CA ARG A 6 -35.87 12.74 68.62
C ARG A 6 -35.67 12.34 67.15
N ILE A 7 -36.74 12.41 66.36
CA ILE A 7 -36.72 12.19 64.91
C ILE A 7 -35.94 13.29 64.18
N PHE A 8 -35.91 14.51 64.72
CA PHE A 8 -35.14 15.64 64.18
C PHE A 8 -33.80 15.88 64.89
N ASP A 9 -33.31 14.88 65.64
CA ASP A 9 -32.03 15.01 66.35
C ASP A 9 -30.86 14.83 65.38
N TRP A 10 -30.01 15.86 65.26
CA TRP A 10 -28.90 15.94 64.30
C TRP A 10 -27.96 14.73 64.37
N LYS A 11 -27.78 14.16 65.57
CA LYS A 11 -26.96 12.96 65.79
C LYS A 11 -27.43 11.75 64.99
N THR A 12 -28.72 11.64 64.70
CA THR A 12 -29.32 10.54 63.92
C THR A 12 -29.01 10.68 62.42
N TYR A 13 -28.94 11.91 61.92
CA TYR A 13 -28.71 12.20 60.49
C TYR A 13 -27.24 12.26 60.09
N ILE A 14 -26.31 12.49 61.03
CA ILE A 14 -24.87 12.52 60.74
C ILE A 14 -24.41 11.26 59.99
N PHE A 15 -24.85 10.07 60.43
CA PHE A 15 -24.47 8.82 59.78
C PHE A 15 -25.00 8.70 58.35
N THR A 16 -26.23 9.16 58.11
CA THR A 16 -26.79 9.19 56.75
C THR A 16 -26.07 10.17 55.85
N VAL A 17 -25.73 11.36 56.35
CA VAL A 17 -24.99 12.38 55.59
C VAL A 17 -23.59 11.88 55.24
N LEU A 18 -22.88 11.29 56.20
CA LEU A 18 -21.57 10.69 55.95
C LEU A 18 -21.62 9.54 54.94
N ALA A 19 -22.65 8.68 55.03
CA ALA A 19 -22.85 7.60 54.07
C ALA A 19 -23.11 8.14 52.64
N VAL A 20 -23.95 9.16 52.50
CA VAL A 20 -24.24 9.79 51.20
C VAL A 20 -23.00 10.47 50.63
N ILE A 21 -22.24 11.21 51.43
CA ILE A 21 -20.99 11.86 50.99
C ILE A 21 -19.96 10.81 50.57
N SER A 22 -19.76 9.77 51.37
CA SER A 22 -18.82 8.69 51.07
C SER A 22 -19.20 7.96 49.78
N PHE A 23 -20.48 7.57 49.64
CA PHE A 23 -20.96 6.92 48.43
C PHE A 23 -20.83 7.83 47.19
N SER A 24 -21.20 9.10 47.30
CA SER A 24 -21.06 10.07 46.21
C SER A 24 -19.60 10.25 45.80
N SER A 25 -18.66 10.30 46.76
CA SER A 25 -17.23 10.39 46.46
C SER A 25 -16.71 9.15 45.74
N PHE A 26 -17.17 7.97 46.15
CA PHE A 26 -16.81 6.71 45.50
C PHE A 26 -17.32 6.67 44.06
N VAL A 27 -18.57 7.03 43.81
CA VAL A 27 -19.15 7.10 42.46
C VAL A 27 -18.38 8.08 41.59
N ALA A 28 -18.07 9.27 42.11
CA ALA A 28 -17.30 10.27 41.37
C ALA A 28 -15.90 9.78 40.99
N VAL A 29 -15.19 9.09 41.88
CA VAL A 29 -13.86 8.53 41.59
C VAL A 29 -13.97 7.36 40.60
N LEU A 30 -14.90 6.44 40.83
CA LEU A 30 -15.06 5.25 40.01
C LEU A 30 -15.37 5.61 38.55
N PHE A 31 -16.36 6.48 38.33
CA PHE A 31 -16.80 6.85 36.98
C PHE A 31 -16.04 8.03 36.39
N GLY A 32 -15.49 8.93 37.21
CA GLY A 32 -14.74 10.09 36.74
C GLY A 32 -13.26 9.81 36.48
N GLN A 33 -12.68 8.84 37.18
CA GLN A 33 -11.23 8.58 37.12
C GLN A 33 -10.92 7.12 36.79
N THR A 34 -11.43 6.17 37.58
CA THR A 34 -11.00 4.77 37.48
C THR A 34 -11.41 4.13 36.16
N ILE A 35 -12.70 4.13 35.83
CA ILE A 35 -13.21 3.53 34.60
C ILE A 35 -12.63 4.23 33.35
N PRO A 36 -12.68 5.57 33.22
CA PRO A 36 -12.07 6.25 32.09
C PRO A 36 -10.57 6.00 31.98
N GLY A 37 -9.85 5.99 33.11
CA GLY A 37 -8.41 5.73 33.14
C GLY A 37 -8.03 4.35 32.62
N ILE A 38 -8.77 3.31 33.05
CA ILE A 38 -8.56 1.93 32.58
C ILE A 38 -8.84 1.83 31.07
N ILE A 39 -9.95 2.41 30.61
CA ILE A 39 -10.33 2.40 29.18
C ILE A 39 -9.26 3.11 28.35
N LEU A 40 -8.85 4.31 28.75
CA LEU A 40 -7.81 5.08 28.03
C LEU A 40 -6.48 4.34 28.00
N ALA A 41 -6.05 3.75 29.12
CA ALA A 41 -4.81 2.98 29.19
C ALA A 41 -4.86 1.76 28.24
N PHE A 42 -5.99 1.03 28.24
CA PHE A 42 -6.18 -0.10 27.34
C PHE A 42 -6.10 0.31 25.87
N PHE A 43 -6.85 1.34 25.47
CA PHE A 43 -6.83 1.81 24.07
C PHE A 43 -5.51 2.43 23.65
N LYS A 44 -4.77 3.06 24.59
CA LYS A 44 -3.42 3.55 24.31
C LYS A 44 -2.48 2.40 23.95
N ILE A 45 -2.43 1.37 24.80
CA ILE A 45 -1.57 0.20 24.59
C ILE A 45 -2.00 -0.59 23.34
N ALA A 46 -3.30 -0.88 23.22
CA ALA A 46 -3.83 -1.59 22.05
C ALA A 46 -3.61 -0.79 20.76
N GLY A 47 -3.77 0.53 20.80
CA GLY A 47 -3.54 1.43 19.68
C GLY A 47 -2.10 1.40 19.20
N GLU A 48 -1.12 1.41 20.11
CA GLU A 48 0.31 1.29 19.76
C GLU A 48 0.58 0.00 18.96
N TYR A 49 0.05 -1.15 19.41
CA TYR A 49 0.22 -2.42 18.70
C TYR A 49 -0.51 -2.46 17.36
N VAL A 50 -1.71 -1.89 17.27
CA VAL A 50 -2.48 -1.82 16.02
C VAL A 50 -1.75 -0.95 14.99
N ILE A 51 -1.22 0.20 15.40
CA ILE A 51 -0.44 1.09 14.52
C ILE A 51 0.80 0.35 14.03
N LEU A 52 1.57 -0.27 14.93
CA LEU A 52 2.76 -1.03 14.57
C LEU A 52 2.46 -2.16 13.58
N GLY A 53 1.42 -2.95 13.85
CA GLY A 53 0.97 -4.02 12.96
C GLY A 53 0.56 -3.50 11.59
N THR A 54 -0.17 -2.38 11.54
CA THR A 54 -0.62 -1.75 10.30
C THR A 54 0.56 -1.26 9.46
N VAL A 55 1.54 -0.60 10.08
CA VAL A 55 2.76 -0.14 9.40
C VAL A 55 3.56 -1.31 8.84
N LEU A 56 3.67 -2.41 9.59
CA LEU A 56 4.39 -3.61 9.15
C LEU A 56 3.69 -4.25 7.94
N ILE A 57 2.37 -4.45 8.01
CA ILE A 57 1.58 -5.00 6.90
C ILE A 57 1.70 -4.11 5.66
N PHE A 58 1.65 -2.78 5.85
CA PHE A 58 1.82 -1.83 4.76
C PHE A 58 3.21 -1.94 4.13
N ALA A 59 4.27 -1.93 4.92
CA ALA A 59 5.64 -2.05 4.44
C ALA A 59 5.86 -3.38 3.69
N PHE A 60 5.34 -4.48 4.23
CA PHE A 60 5.43 -5.79 3.59
C PHE A 60 4.63 -5.84 2.27
N SER A 61 3.42 -5.31 2.26
CA SER A 61 2.58 -5.23 1.05
C SER A 61 3.24 -4.36 -0.02
N TRP A 62 3.84 -3.24 0.39
CA TRP A 62 4.62 -2.38 -0.49
C TRP A 62 5.83 -3.12 -1.07
N PHE A 63 6.59 -3.81 -0.23
CA PHE A 63 7.76 -4.60 -0.64
C PHE A 63 7.40 -5.69 -1.67
N LEU A 64 6.31 -6.42 -1.44
CA LEU A 64 5.84 -7.43 -2.40
C LEU A 64 5.42 -6.80 -3.73
N ARG A 65 4.76 -5.65 -3.70
CA ARG A 65 4.37 -4.90 -4.92
C ARG A 65 5.56 -4.24 -5.62
N ALA A 66 6.64 -3.94 -4.91
CA ALA A 66 7.87 -3.39 -5.46
C ALA A 66 8.64 -4.40 -6.32
N LYS A 67 8.17 -5.66 -6.44
CA LYS A 67 8.73 -6.65 -7.37
C LYS A 67 8.80 -6.04 -8.78
N PRO A 68 9.98 -5.98 -9.41
CA PRO A 68 10.13 -5.43 -10.75
C PRO A 68 9.17 -6.15 -11.70
N ARG A 69 8.24 -5.40 -12.30
CA ARG A 69 7.32 -5.88 -13.34
C ARG A 69 8.15 -6.60 -14.40
N ASN A 70 7.69 -7.78 -14.86
CA ASN A 70 8.37 -8.58 -15.88
C ASN A 70 8.82 -7.70 -17.06
N ARG A 71 10.11 -7.37 -17.11
CA ARG A 71 10.72 -6.74 -18.29
C ARG A 71 10.75 -7.77 -19.41
N PRO A 72 10.57 -7.36 -20.68
CA PRO A 72 10.73 -8.27 -21.80
C PRO A 72 12.15 -8.86 -21.80
N LYS A 73 12.24 -10.18 -21.98
CA LYS A 73 13.51 -10.92 -21.96
C LYS A 73 14.20 -10.98 -23.33
N SER A 74 13.44 -10.71 -24.38
CA SER A 74 13.87 -10.68 -25.77
C SER A 74 13.26 -9.49 -26.50
N TYR A 75 14.02 -9.00 -27.46
CA TYR A 75 13.67 -7.93 -28.37
C TYR A 75 13.99 -8.41 -29.78
N ARG A 76 13.13 -8.05 -30.72
CA ARG A 76 13.29 -8.41 -32.13
C ARG A 76 13.17 -7.18 -32.99
N VAL A 77 14.03 -7.06 -33.98
CA VAL A 77 13.97 -6.03 -35.02
C VAL A 77 13.34 -6.68 -36.24
N VAL A 78 12.21 -6.13 -36.68
CA VAL A 78 11.44 -6.61 -37.84
C VAL A 78 11.65 -5.64 -38.98
N PRO A 79 12.26 -6.06 -40.10
CA PRO A 79 12.34 -5.25 -41.31
C PRO A 79 10.96 -5.17 -41.95
N ILE A 80 10.62 -3.98 -42.43
CA ILE A 80 9.38 -3.66 -43.11
C ILE A 80 9.77 -3.01 -44.43
N ASP A 81 9.22 -3.49 -45.52
CA ASP A 81 9.52 -2.96 -46.85
C ASP A 81 8.87 -1.58 -47.07
N ALA A 82 9.09 -1.01 -48.26
CA ALA A 82 8.50 0.28 -48.64
C ALA A 82 6.96 0.21 -48.80
N PHE A 83 6.38 -0.97 -48.94
CA PHE A 83 4.94 -1.20 -49.08
C PHE A 83 4.25 -1.45 -47.72
N GLY A 84 5.01 -1.58 -46.64
CA GLY A 84 4.50 -1.83 -45.29
C GLY A 84 4.42 -3.31 -44.90
N GLU A 85 4.93 -4.21 -45.75
CA GLU A 85 4.94 -5.65 -45.51
C GLU A 85 6.22 -6.09 -44.79
N GLN A 86 6.14 -7.15 -43.98
CA GLN A 86 7.33 -7.68 -43.30
C GLN A 86 8.29 -8.30 -44.31
N SER A 87 9.53 -7.83 -44.34
CA SER A 87 10.57 -8.37 -45.21
C SER A 87 11.65 -9.09 -44.41
N VAL A 88 12.32 -10.05 -45.05
CA VAL A 88 13.42 -10.81 -44.45
C VAL A 88 14.72 -10.41 -45.14
N ILE A 89 15.63 -9.81 -44.38
CA ILE A 89 16.98 -9.48 -44.82
C ILE A 89 17.92 -10.51 -44.20
N GLN A 90 18.53 -11.38 -45.01
CA GLN A 90 19.29 -12.55 -44.52
C GLN A 90 20.59 -12.19 -43.78
N GLU A 91 21.17 -11.03 -44.07
CA GLU A 91 22.49 -10.64 -43.54
C GLU A 91 22.44 -9.91 -42.19
N ILE A 92 21.25 -9.59 -41.68
CA ILE A 92 21.11 -8.82 -40.44
C ILE A 92 20.62 -9.69 -39.28
N ARG A 93 21.16 -9.38 -38.10
CA ARG A 93 20.70 -9.97 -36.85
C ARG A 93 19.39 -9.32 -36.45
N THR A 94 18.35 -10.13 -36.27
CA THR A 94 17.02 -9.64 -35.90
C THR A 94 16.71 -9.84 -34.41
N GLU A 95 17.40 -10.75 -33.70
CA GLU A 95 17.09 -11.08 -32.30
C GLU A 95 18.14 -10.61 -31.29
N PHE A 96 17.66 -10.00 -30.20
CA PHE A 96 18.46 -9.37 -29.17
C PHE A 96 17.90 -9.63 -27.77
N LYS A 97 18.77 -9.75 -26.76
CA LYS A 97 18.35 -9.90 -25.35
C LYS A 97 18.07 -8.56 -24.65
N THR A 98 18.67 -7.48 -25.15
CA THR A 98 18.66 -6.16 -24.50
C THR A 98 18.10 -5.11 -25.45
N HIS A 99 17.20 -4.27 -24.95
CA HIS A 99 16.58 -3.17 -25.70
C HIS A 99 17.61 -2.26 -26.36
N ASP A 100 18.63 -1.82 -25.61
CA ASP A 100 19.57 -0.80 -26.09
C ASP A 100 20.46 -1.32 -27.22
N VAL A 101 20.84 -2.60 -27.14
CA VAL A 101 21.58 -3.27 -28.21
C VAL A 101 20.70 -3.36 -29.45
N ALA A 102 19.46 -3.84 -29.30
CA ALA A 102 18.51 -3.94 -30.42
C ALA A 102 18.28 -2.58 -31.10
N TRP A 103 18.12 -1.53 -30.31
CA TRP A 103 17.94 -0.16 -30.79
C TRP A 103 19.18 0.39 -31.52
N SER A 104 20.38 0.11 -31.02
CA SER A 104 21.63 0.51 -31.69
C SER A 104 21.75 -0.12 -33.07
N PHE A 105 21.52 -1.44 -33.16
CA PHE A 105 21.52 -2.16 -34.44
C PHE A 105 20.40 -1.68 -35.36
N MET A 106 19.21 -1.41 -34.85
CA MET A 106 18.10 -0.90 -35.67
C MET A 106 18.44 0.44 -36.32
N LYS A 107 19.09 1.37 -35.59
CA LYS A 107 19.59 2.62 -36.18
C LYS A 107 20.65 2.37 -37.25
N GLN A 108 21.55 1.43 -37.01
CA GLN A 108 22.56 1.06 -38.00
C GLN A 108 21.89 0.50 -39.26
N TYR A 109 20.92 -0.40 -39.12
CA TYR A 109 20.17 -0.97 -40.24
C TYR A 109 19.40 0.08 -41.01
N LYS A 110 18.77 1.06 -40.34
CA LYS A 110 18.11 2.16 -41.03
C LYS A 110 19.06 2.99 -41.88
N LYS A 111 20.31 3.16 -41.45
CA LYS A 111 21.35 3.85 -42.25
C LYS A 111 21.81 3.01 -43.43
N THR A 112 21.97 1.70 -43.25
CA THR A 112 22.43 0.77 -44.30
C THR A 112 21.34 0.49 -45.34
N TYR A 113 20.08 0.38 -44.92
CA TYR A 113 18.93 0.04 -45.74
C TYR A 113 17.87 1.15 -45.66
N PRO A 114 18.10 2.31 -46.31
CA PRO A 114 17.21 3.47 -46.19
C PRO A 114 15.79 3.25 -46.73
N LEU A 115 15.63 2.33 -47.69
CA LEU A 115 14.35 1.95 -48.28
C LEU A 115 13.51 1.03 -47.39
N HIS A 116 14.11 0.48 -46.33
CA HIS A 116 13.41 -0.35 -45.36
C HIS A 116 13.08 0.47 -44.11
N ASN A 117 11.93 0.19 -43.53
CA ASN A 117 11.60 0.59 -42.17
C ASN A 117 11.89 -0.57 -41.22
N PHE A 118 12.06 -0.26 -39.95
CA PHE A 118 12.38 -1.24 -38.93
C PHE A 118 11.53 -1.01 -37.69
N ALA A 119 10.86 -2.07 -37.24
CA ALA A 119 10.11 -2.08 -35.99
C ALA A 119 10.88 -2.85 -34.92
N LEU A 120 11.09 -2.20 -33.76
CA LEU A 120 11.60 -2.84 -32.56
C LEU A 120 10.42 -3.37 -31.76
N VAL A 121 10.34 -4.69 -31.64
CA VAL A 121 9.27 -5.37 -30.92
C VAL A 121 9.81 -6.17 -29.74
N SER A 122 8.97 -6.47 -28.76
CA SER A 122 9.27 -7.51 -27.79
C SER A 122 8.18 -8.56 -27.68
N ASP A 123 8.65 -9.76 -27.34
CA ASP A 123 7.79 -10.82 -26.89
C ASP A 123 7.59 -10.66 -25.37
N VAL A 124 6.53 -9.96 -25.01
CA VAL A 124 5.99 -10.07 -23.66
C VAL A 124 5.34 -11.45 -23.57
N LYS A 125 5.79 -12.30 -22.63
CA LYS A 125 5.13 -13.57 -22.33
C LYS A 125 3.63 -13.28 -22.12
N ASP A 126 2.77 -14.01 -22.82
CA ASP A 126 1.29 -13.93 -22.78
C ASP A 126 0.62 -12.81 -23.61
N SER A 127 1.31 -12.21 -24.59
CA SER A 127 0.66 -11.29 -25.55
C SER A 127 0.46 -11.96 -26.91
N GLU A 128 -0.78 -12.02 -27.41
CA GLU A 128 -1.11 -12.53 -28.76
C GLU A 128 -0.42 -11.73 -29.88
N LYS A 129 -0.11 -10.45 -29.61
CA LYS A 129 0.57 -9.56 -30.55
C LYS A 129 1.83 -8.99 -29.89
N PRO A 130 2.97 -8.97 -30.60
CA PRO A 130 4.19 -8.38 -30.06
C PRO A 130 4.02 -6.86 -29.90
N THR A 131 4.54 -6.32 -28.81
CA THR A 131 4.44 -4.87 -28.54
C THR A 131 5.53 -4.14 -29.30
N ILE A 132 5.15 -3.18 -30.15
CA ILE A 132 6.10 -2.30 -30.82
C ILE A 132 6.57 -1.22 -29.83
N PHE A 133 7.87 -1.18 -29.58
CA PHE A 133 8.51 -0.13 -28.78
C PHE A 133 8.91 1.08 -29.61
N ARG A 134 9.41 0.85 -30.84
CA ARG A 134 9.89 1.91 -31.74
C ARG A 134 9.75 1.47 -33.20
N TYR A 135 9.64 2.45 -34.09
CA TYR A 135 9.56 2.29 -35.53
C TYR A 135 10.38 3.40 -36.19
N ILE A 136 11.32 3.07 -37.09
CA ILE A 136 12.17 4.03 -37.83
C ILE A 136 12.44 3.62 -39.27
#